data_AF-D2J7D8-F1
#
_entry.id   AF-D2J7D8-F1
#
_cell.length_a   1.000
_cell.length_b   1.000
_cell.length_c   1.000
_cell.angle_alpha   90.00
_cell.angle_beta   90.00
_cell.angle_gamma   90.00
#
_symmetry.space_group_name_H-M   'P 1'
#
loop_
_entity.id
_entity.type
_entity.pdbx_description
1 polymer ?
#
loop_
_entity_poly.entity_id
_entity_poly.type
_entity_poly.pdbx_seq_one_letter_code
_entity_poly.pdbx_strand_id
1 'polypeptide(L)' 'MENKTHYFEAHGKDYKLEVAKDMFGCEAVTVVENGLYMGMIDCTDERDYKRIESMIRADKHFVYTDEVYC' A
#
# COMPACT_ATOMS: atom_id res chain seq x y z
N MET A 1 17.35 7.53 4.83
CA MET A 1 16.17 6.76 5.27
C MET A 1 16.13 5.53 4.38
N GLU A 2 16.33 4.35 4.94
CA GLU A 2 16.08 3.12 4.20
C GLU A 2 14.56 3.01 4.05
N ASN A 3 14.03 3.19 2.84
CA ASN A 3 12.64 2.82 2.56
C ASN A 3 12.53 1.32 2.79
N LYS A 4 12.01 0.92 3.96
CA LYS A 4 11.73 -0.48 4.25
C LYS A 4 10.52 -0.86 3.42
N THR A 5 10.73 -1.52 2.31
CA THR A 5 9.64 -2.13 1.55
C THR A 5 9.04 -3.28 2.34
N HIS A 6 7.71 -3.44 2.32
CA HIS A 6 7.01 -4.55 2.97
C HIS A 6 6.34 -5.45 1.93
N TYR A 7 6.59 -6.76 2.00
CA TYR A 7 6.08 -7.75 1.06
C TYR A 7 5.20 -8.77 1.77
N PHE A 8 4.08 -9.14 1.14
CA PHE A 8 3.20 -10.19 1.66
C PHE A 8 2.31 -10.78 0.56
N GLU A 9 1.80 -11.99 0.80
CA GLU A 9 0.84 -12.66 -0.08
C GLU A 9 -0.57 -12.63 0.53
N ALA A 10 -1.59 -12.33 -0.27
CA ALA A 10 -3.00 -12.41 0.11
C ALA A 10 -3.90 -12.71 -1.11
N HIS A 11 -5.01 -13.42 -0.92
CA HIS A 11 -5.99 -13.67 -2.01
C HIS A 11 -5.40 -14.26 -3.30
N GLY A 12 -4.30 -15.02 -3.20
CA GLY A 12 -3.58 -15.58 -4.36
C GLY A 12 -2.81 -14.55 -5.20
N LYS A 13 -2.44 -13.41 -4.60
CA LYS A 13 -1.68 -12.33 -5.24
C LYS A 13 -0.51 -11.88 -4.35
N ASP A 14 0.53 -11.35 -5.00
CA ASP A 14 1.70 -10.77 -4.35
C ASP A 14 1.48 -9.27 -4.13
N TYR A 15 1.76 -8.78 -2.92
CA TYR A 15 1.66 -7.36 -2.59
C TYR A 15 3.00 -6.79 -2.15
N LYS A 16 3.24 -5.54 -2.55
CA LYS A 16 4.35 -4.71 -2.10
C LYS A 16 3.80 -3.37 -1.60
N LEU A 17 4.17 -3.01 -0.37
CA LEU A 17 3.94 -1.68 0.22
C LEU A 17 5.26 -0.93 0.29
N GLU A 18 5.25 0.32 -0.13
CA GLU A 18 6.45 1.16 -0.15
C GLU A 18 6.08 2.61 0.14
N VAL A 19 6.78 3.23 1.10
CA VAL A 19 6.66 4.67 1.37
C VAL A 19 7.11 5.45 0.13
N ALA A 20 6.23 6.31 -0.35
CA ALA A 20 6.48 7.32 -1.35
C ALA A 20 6.14 8.70 -0.80
N LYS A 21 6.49 9.73 -1.56
CA LYS A 21 6.02 11.09 -1.34
C LYS A 21 5.17 11.52 -2.51
N ASP A 22 4.03 12.12 -2.23
CA ASP A 22 3.21 12.75 -3.25
C ASP A 22 3.91 14.00 -3.83
N MET A 23 3.27 14.65 -4.80
CA MET A 23 3.80 15.88 -5.42
C MET A 23 3.89 17.08 -4.46
N PHE A 24 3.26 17.01 -3.29
CA PHE A 24 3.27 18.05 -2.26
C PHE A 24 4.24 17.73 -1.11
N GLY A 25 4.91 16.58 -1.15
CA GLY A 25 5.85 16.11 -0.14
C GLY A 25 5.20 15.39 1.05
N CYS A 26 3.90 15.08 0.98
CA CYS A 26 3.22 14.25 1.97
C CYS A 26 3.67 12.80 1.84
N GLU A 27 3.91 12.14 2.97
CA GLU A 27 4.24 10.72 2.99
C GLU A 27 2.97 9.89 2.77
N ALA A 28 3.10 8.92 1.86
CA ALA A 28 2.04 8.01 1.48
C ALA A 28 2.61 6.60 1.32
N VAL A 29 1.78 5.58 1.49
CA VAL A 29 2.16 4.20 1.19
C VAL A 29 1.58 3.80 -0.16
N THR A 30 2.45 3.46 -1.11
CA THR A 30 2.05 2.89 -2.40
C THR A 30 1.67 1.42 -2.24
N VAL A 31 0.63 1.00 -2.95
CA VAL A 31 0.16 -0.38 -3.00
C VAL A 31 0.43 -0.93 -4.39
N VAL A 32 1.19 -2.02 -4.48
CA VAL A 32 1.49 -2.73 -5.72
C VAL A 32 0.99 -4.17 -5.60
N GLU A 33 0.16 -4.62 -6.54
CA GLU A 33 -0.43 -5.96 -6.61
C GLU A 33 0.07 -6.68 -7.86
N ASN A 34 0.71 -7.84 -7.71
CA ASN A 34 1.32 -8.61 -8.81
C ASN A 34 2.24 -7.76 -9.71
N GLY A 35 2.95 -6.80 -9.12
CA GLY A 35 3.81 -5.85 -9.83
C GLY A 35 3.09 -4.68 -10.51
N LEU A 36 1.76 -4.61 -10.42
CA LEU A 36 0.95 -3.50 -10.94
C LEU A 36 0.69 -2.47 -9.85
N TYR A 37 0.92 -1.20 -10.16
CA TYR A 37 0.58 -0.10 -9.27
C TYR A 37 -0.94 0.02 -9.14
N MET A 38 -1.45 -0.04 -7.91
CA MET A 38 -2.87 0.04 -7.61
C MET A 38 -3.30 1.41 -7.12
N GLY A 39 -2.37 2.18 -6.55
CA GLY A 39 -2.62 3.48 -5.95
C GLY A 39 -1.74 3.73 -4.74
N MET A 40 -2.06 4.78 -4.00
CA MET A 40 -1.42 5.14 -2.74
C MET A 40 -2.44 5.50 -1.66
N ILE A 41 -2.02 5.42 -0.40
CA ILE A 41 -2.80 5.81 0.77
C ILE A 41 -2.11 7.01 1.41
N ASP A 42 -2.82 8.13 1.50
CA ASP A 42 -2.29 9.38 2.05
C ASP A 42 -2.04 9.33 3.54
N CYS A 43 -1.11 10.19 4.00
CA CYS A 43 -0.80 10.39 5.42
C CYS A 43 -0.41 9.07 6.12
N THR A 44 0.28 8.18 5.42
CA THR A 44 0.74 6.89 5.95
C THR A 44 2.21 6.65 5.67
N ASP A 45 2.84 5.84 6.53
CA ASP A 45 4.25 5.49 6.42
C ASP A 45 4.51 4.01 6.78
N GLU A 46 5.77 3.63 6.97
CA GLU A 46 6.16 2.25 7.24
C GLU A 46 5.54 1.65 8.52
N ARG A 47 5.07 2.50 9.45
CA ARG A 47 4.42 2.07 10.69
C ARG A 47 3.01 1.53 10.42
N ASP A 48 2.40 1.93 9.30
CA ASP A 48 1.06 1.53 8.89
C ASP A 48 1.00 0.22 8.10
N TYR A 49 2.13 -0.35 7.69
CA TYR A 49 2.14 -1.55 6.83
C TYR A 49 1.29 -2.70 7.35
N LYS A 50 1.37 -3.00 8.66
CA LYS A 50 0.58 -4.08 9.26
C LYS A 50 -0.93 -3.79 9.23
N ARG A 51 -1.31 -2.53 9.38
CA ARG A 51 -2.71 -2.10 9.30
C ARG A 51 -3.21 -2.24 7.87
N ILE A 52 -2.46 -1.73 6.90
CA ILE A 52 -2.80 -1.81 5.46
C ILE A 52 -2.89 -3.28 5.00
N GLU A 53 -1.92 -4.11 5.37
CA GLU A 53 -1.96 -5.55 5.10
C GLU A 53 -3.21 -6.20 5.70
N SER A 54 -3.56 -5.87 6.95
CA SER A 54 -4.76 -6.42 7.60
C SER A 54 -6.05 -6.04 6.85
N MET A 55 -6.13 -4.81 6.35
CA MET A 55 -7.27 -4.35 5.54
C MET A 55 -7.36 -5.11 4.22
N ILE A 56 -6.23 -5.26 3.50
CA ILE A 56 -6.16 -6.04 2.25
C ILE A 56 -6.55 -7.50 2.51
N ARG A 57 -6.06 -8.12 3.58
CA ARG A 57 -6.42 -9.52 3.93
C ARG A 57 -7.89 -9.68 4.28
N ALA A 58 -8.49 -8.70 4.95
CA ALA A 58 -9.89 -8.73 5.32
C ALA A 58 -10.83 -8.55 4.11
N ASP A 59 -10.45 -7.72 3.14
CA ASP A 59 -11.22 -7.48 1.92
C ASP A 59 -10.35 -7.42 0.67
N LYS A 60 -10.55 -8.39 -0.23
CA LYS A 60 -9.83 -8.48 -1.51
C LYS A 60 -10.09 -7.30 -2.45
N HIS A 61 -11.16 -6.54 -2.23
CA HIS A 61 -11.49 -5.37 -3.05
C HIS A 61 -11.02 -4.05 -2.44
N PHE A 62 -10.40 -4.07 -1.25
CA PHE A 62 -9.89 -2.87 -0.58
C PHE A 62 -9.01 -2.01 -1.50
N VAL A 63 -8.17 -2.64 -2.32
CA VAL A 63 -7.27 -1.97 -3.27
C VAL A 63 -7.96 -1.23 -4.42
N TYR A 64 -9.28 -1.37 -4.55
CA TYR A 64 -10.10 -0.67 -5.55
C TYR A 64 -11.05 0.35 -4.89
N THR A 65 -10.90 0.61 -3.59
CA THR A 65 -11.69 1.60 -2.87
C THR A 65 -11.06 2.99 -2.97
N ASP A 66 -11.84 4.03 -2.68
CA ASP A 66 -11.37 5.42 -2.71
C ASP A 66 -10.24 5.71 -1.71
N GLU A 67 -10.00 4.82 -0.74
CA GLU A 67 -8.86 4.89 0.18
C GLU A 67 -7.52 4.66 -0.55
N VAL A 68 -7.53 3.85 -1.60
CA VAL A 68 -6.37 3.56 -2.45
C VAL A 68 -6.59 4.25 -3.78
N TYR A 69 -6.08 5.47 -3.91
CA TYR A 69 -6.31 6.29 -5.08
C TYR A 69 -5.09 6.31 -6.01
N CYS A 70 -5.33 6.36 -7.32
CA CYS A 70 -4.30 6.39 -8.37
C CYS A 70 -3.82 7.80 -8.70
#